data_AF-A0AAE5EPV0-F1
#
_entry.id   AF-A0AAE5EPV0-F1
#
_cell.length_a   1.000
_cell.length_b   1.000
_cell.length_c   1.000
_cell.angle_alpha   90.00
_cell.angle_beta   90.00
_cell.angle_gamma   90.00
#
_symmetry.space_group_name_H-M   'P 1'
#
loop_
_entity.id
_entity.type
_entity.pdbx_description
1 polymer ?
#
loop_
_entity_poly.entity_id
_entity_poly.type
_entity_poly.pdbx_seq_one_letter_code
_entity_poly.pdbx_strand_id
1 'polypeptide(L)'
;MTPEVFVELFRGALWMVLLMVCAIIIPSLLIGLIVAIFQAATSINEQTLSFLPRLVVTLLALMLFAHWMTQMLMEYFFSIVERLPQVLY
;
A
#
# COMPACT_ATOMS: atom_id res chain seq x y z
N MET A 1 -10.98 -17.05 -23.95
CA MET A 1 -9.84 -16.24 -23.44
C MET A 1 -8.50 -16.96 -23.60
N THR A 2 -7.43 -16.23 -23.88
CA THR A 2 -6.07 -16.77 -23.92
C THR A 2 -5.35 -16.59 -22.57
N PRO A 3 -4.31 -17.38 -22.25
CA PRO A 3 -3.59 -17.31 -20.97
C PRO A 3 -3.03 -15.91 -20.65
N GLU A 4 -2.71 -15.13 -21.67
CA GLU A 4 -2.15 -13.77 -21.54
C GLU A 4 -3.14 -12.81 -20.84
N VAL A 5 -4.46 -13.01 -21.04
CA VAL A 5 -5.49 -12.18 -20.41
C VAL A 5 -5.48 -12.34 -18.88
N PHE A 6 -5.26 -13.56 -18.39
CA PHE A 6 -5.15 -13.80 -16.95
C PHE A 6 -3.87 -13.20 -16.38
N VAL A 7 -2.75 -13.31 -17.10
CA VAL A 7 -1.48 -12.69 -16.70
C VAL A 7 -1.63 -11.17 -16.58
N GLU A 8 -2.33 -10.53 -17.52
CA GLU A 8 -2.58 -9.10 -17.48
C GLU A 8 -3.50 -8.68 -16.32
N LEU A 9 -4.51 -9.51 -16.01
CA LEU A 9 -5.36 -9.31 -14.84
C LEU A 9 -4.54 -9.37 -13.54
N PHE A 10 -3.71 -10.40 -13.36
CA PHE A 10 -2.83 -10.51 -12.18
C PHE A 10 -1.82 -9.36 -12.10
N ARG A 11 -1.26 -8.92 -13.24
CA ARG A 11 -0.37 -7.76 -13.29
C ARG A 11 -1.07 -6.50 -12.78
N GLY A 12 -2.32 -6.27 -13.18
CA GLY A 12 -3.14 -5.17 -12.68
C GLY A 12 -3.36 -5.24 -11.17
N ALA A 13 -3.71 -6.42 -10.66
CA ALA A 13 -3.91 -6.62 -9.22
C ALA A 13 -2.62 -6.36 -8.42
N LEU A 14 -1.48 -6.90 -8.87
CA LEU A 14 -0.18 -6.68 -8.22
C LEU A 14 0.25 -5.22 -8.27
N TRP A 15 0.01 -4.53 -9.39
CA TRP A 15 0.28 -3.10 -9.51
C TRP A 15 -0.52 -2.29 -8.51
N MET A 16 -1.81 -2.62 -8.36
CA MET A 16 -2.68 -1.97 -7.40
C MET A 16 -2.21 -2.21 -5.95
N VAL A 17 -1.90 -3.47 -5.60
CA VAL A 17 -1.35 -3.80 -4.27
C VAL A 17 -0.05 -3.03 -4.01
N LEU A 18 0.86 -2.97 -4.99
CA LEU A 18 2.11 -2.23 -4.88
C LEU A 18 1.86 -0.77 -4.55
N LEU A 19 0.96 -0.11 -5.29
CA LEU A 19 0.62 1.30 -5.07
C LEU A 19 0.01 1.54 -3.68
N MET A 20 -0.92 0.68 -3.24
CA MET A 20 -1.54 0.76 -1.91
C MET A 20 -0.50 0.61 -0.79
N VAL A 21 0.37 -0.38 -0.92
CA VAL A 21 1.43 -0.64 0.05
C VAL A 21 2.41 0.54 0.09
N CYS A 22 2.84 1.04 -1.06
CA CYS A 22 3.72 2.20 -1.13
C CYS A 22 3.08 3.44 -0.48
N ALA A 23 1.81 3.74 -0.76
CA ALA A 23 1.13 4.90 -0.20
C ALA A 23 1.10 4.90 1.34
N ILE A 24 0.93 3.72 1.96
CA ILE A 24 0.90 3.58 3.42
C ILE A 24 2.31 3.49 4.03
N ILE A 25 3.20 2.73 3.40
CA ILE A 25 4.49 2.36 3.99
C ILE A 25 5.56 3.42 3.76
N ILE A 26 5.57 4.14 2.63
CA ILE A 26 6.57 5.18 2.36
C ILE A 26 6.60 6.25 3.47
N PRO A 27 5.46 6.83 3.90
CA PRO A 27 5.46 7.78 5.02
C PRO A 27 6.02 7.19 6.32
N SER A 28 5.66 5.94 6.64
CA SER A 28 6.13 5.21 7.82
C SER A 28 7.63 4.89 7.75
N LEU A 29 8.15 4.63 6.55
CA LEU A 29 9.57 4.39 6.32
C LEU A 29 10.37 5.68 6.50
N LEU A 30 9.88 6.80 5.95
CA LEU A 30 10.52 8.11 6.11
C LEU A 30 10.61 8.52 7.58
N ILE A 31 9.52 8.39 8.35
CA ILE A 31 9.56 8.73 9.78
C ILE A 31 10.46 7.76 10.57
N GLY A 32 10.46 6.47 10.21
CA GLY A 32 11.36 5.49 10.80
C GLY A 32 12.82 5.82 10.56
N LEU A 33 13.16 6.30 9.37
CA LEU A 33 14.51 6.74 9.02
C LEU A 33 14.92 7.97 9.81
N ILE A 34 14.05 8.98 9.92
CA ILE A 34 14.31 10.20 10.71
C ILE A 34 14.58 9.83 12.17
N VAL A 35 13.75 8.97 12.76
CA VAL A 35 13.94 8.52 14.14
C VAL A 35 15.22 7.69 14.31
N ALA A 36 15.57 6.85 13.35
CA ALA A 36 16.81 6.07 13.39
C ALA A 36 18.05 6.98 13.35
N ILE A 37 18.04 8.05 12.53
CA ILE A 37 19.11 9.04 12.49
C ILE A 37 19.20 9.78 13.84
N PHE A 38 18.06 10.15 14.43
CA PHE A 38 18.03 10.78 15.75
C PHE A 38 18.62 9.87 16.83
N GLN A 39 18.21 8.60 16.85
CA GLN A 39 18.76 7.59 17.77
C GLN A 39 20.27 7.44 17.63
N ALA A 40 20.78 7.38 16.38
CA ALA A 40 22.20 7.29 16.11
C ALA A 40 22.96 8.55 16.54
N ALA A 41 22.41 9.75 16.31
CA ALA A 41 23.02 11.03 16.66
C ALA A 41 23.12 11.24 18.18
N THR A 42 22.14 10.77 18.95
CA THR A 42 22.10 10.92 20.41
C THR A 42 22.59 9.69 21.17
N SER A 43 23.07 8.66 20.48
CA SER A 43 23.45 7.36 21.07
C SER A 43 22.36 6.69 21.92
N ILE A 44 21.07 6.96 21.61
CA ILE A 44 19.93 6.34 22.30
C ILE A 44 19.62 5.01 21.60
N ASN A 45 19.74 3.89 22.32
CA ASN A 45 19.46 2.56 21.81
C ASN A 45 18.14 1.97 22.38
N GLU A 46 17.06 2.75 22.27
CA GLU A 46 15.73 2.34 22.72
C GLU A 46 14.88 1.85 21.54
N GLN A 47 14.75 0.53 21.40
CA GLN A 47 14.10 -0.11 20.25
C GLN A 47 12.63 0.35 20.08
N THR A 48 11.92 0.60 21.18
CA THR A 48 10.51 1.00 21.22
C THR A 48 10.24 2.44 20.77
N LEU A 49 11.21 3.33 20.91
CA LEU A 49 11.08 4.76 20.55
C LEU A 49 10.76 4.91 19.06
N SER A 50 11.29 4.03 18.24
CA SER A 50 11.05 4.03 16.79
C SER A 50 9.69 3.46 16.38
N PHE A 51 9.03 2.67 17.24
CA PHE A 51 7.77 2.01 16.92
C PHE A 51 6.58 2.97 16.96
N LEU A 52 6.47 3.78 18.03
CA LEU A 52 5.31 4.66 18.24
C LEU A 52 5.15 5.72 17.13
N PRO A 53 6.18 6.47 16.72
CA PRO A 53 6.05 7.46 15.64
C PRO A 53 5.66 6.81 14.30
N ARG A 54 6.21 5.63 13.99
CA ARG A 54 5.87 4.85 12.80
C ARG A 54 4.41 4.43 12.81
N LEU A 55 3.91 3.95 13.94
CA LEU A 55 2.52 3.55 14.09
C LEU A 55 1.58 4.74 13.85
N VAL A 56 1.85 5.88 14.50
CA VAL A 56 1.02 7.09 14.35
C VAL A 56 0.98 7.54 12.90
N VAL A 57 2.13 7.60 12.21
CA VAL A 57 2.18 7.99 10.79
C VAL A 57 1.45 6.99 9.90
N THR A 58 1.56 5.69 10.18
CA THR A 58 0.84 4.65 9.43
C THR A 58 -0.68 4.82 9.59
N LEU A 59 -1.16 5.09 10.80
CA LEU A 59 -2.58 5.34 11.06
C LEU A 59 -3.07 6.61 10.36
N LEU A 60 -2.28 7.68 10.37
CA LEU A 60 -2.60 8.91 9.65
C LEU A 60 -2.63 8.69 8.13
N ALA A 61 -1.65 7.96 7.58
CA ALA A 61 -1.64 7.60 6.16
C ALA A 61 -2.89 6.78 5.80
N LEU A 62 -3.28 5.81 6.63
CA LEU A 62 -4.52 5.06 6.44
C LEU A 62 -5.74 5.98 6.43
N MET A 63 -5.87 6.92 7.37
CA MET A 63 -6.99 7.86 7.40
C MET A 63 -7.04 8.74 6.16
N LEU A 64 -5.89 9.24 5.71
CA LEU A 64 -5.78 10.13 4.55
C LEU A 64 -6.05 9.40 3.23
N PHE A 65 -5.49 8.20 3.06
CA PHE A 65 -5.60 7.44 1.82
C PHE A 65 -6.80 6.49 1.79
N ALA A 66 -7.53 6.30 2.90
CA ALA A 66 -8.67 5.36 2.98
C ALA A 66 -9.66 5.55 1.83
N HIS A 67 -10.15 6.77 1.62
CA HIS A 67 -11.16 7.03 0.59
C HIS A 67 -10.67 6.66 -0.81
N TRP A 68 -9.48 7.16 -1.17
CA TRP A 68 -8.87 6.90 -2.48
C TRP A 68 -8.56 5.42 -2.70
N MET A 69 -8.01 4.75 -1.68
CA MET A 69 -7.69 3.32 -1.75
C MET A 69 -8.94 2.46 -1.91
N THR A 70 -10.03 2.81 -1.21
CA THR A 70 -11.32 2.12 -1.37
C THR A 70 -11.93 2.35 -2.75
N GLN A 71 -11.88 3.58 -3.27
CA GLN A 71 -12.35 3.87 -4.63
C GLN A 71 -11.59 3.05 -5.67
N MET A 72 -10.25 3.05 -5.62
CA MET A 72 -9.42 2.27 -6.53
C MET A 72 -9.78 0.77 -6.48
N LEU A 73 -10.09 0.24 -5.29
CA LEU A 73 -10.45 -1.17 -5.11
C LEU A 73 -11.82 -1.50 -5.67
N MET A 74 -12.80 -0.61 -5.47
CA MET A 74 -14.11 -0.76 -6.06
C MET A 74 -14.06 -0.66 -7.59
N GLU A 75 -13.34 0.31 -8.14
CA GLU A 75 -13.15 0.47 -9.59
C GLU A 75 -12.51 -0.78 -10.21
N TYR A 76 -11.45 -1.29 -9.59
CA TYR A 76 -10.80 -2.51 -10.05
C TYR A 76 -11.74 -3.71 -9.99
N PHE A 77 -12.51 -3.86 -8.91
CA PHE A 77 -13.51 -4.91 -8.78
C PHE A 77 -14.60 -4.83 -9.87
N PHE A 78 -15.19 -3.65 -10.09
CA PHE A 78 -16.19 -3.45 -11.14
C PHE A 78 -15.63 -3.77 -12.53
N SER A 79 -14.37 -3.37 -12.81
CA SER A 79 -13.71 -3.69 -14.08
C SER A 79 -13.55 -5.19 -14.32
N ILE A 80 -13.38 -6.00 -13.27
CA ILE A 80 -13.33 -7.46 -13.37
C ILE A 80 -14.71 -8.02 -13.65
N VAL A 81 -15.73 -7.54 -12.93
CA VAL A 81 -17.12 -7.99 -13.12
C VAL A 81 -17.59 -7.71 -14.55
N GLU A 82 -17.27 -6.55 -15.11
CA GLU A 82 -17.57 -6.19 -16.50
C GLU A 82 -16.86 -7.09 -17.52
N ARG A 83 -15.71 -7.66 -17.17
CA ARG A 83 -14.96 -8.60 -18.03
C ARG A 83 -15.45 -10.04 -17.92
N LEU A 84 -16.24 -10.40 -16.91
CA LEU A 84 -16.74 -11.78 -16.71
C LEU A 84 -17.48 -12.37 -17.93
N PRO A 85 -18.36 -11.64 -18.65
CA PRO A 85 -19.04 -12.19 -19.82
C PRO A 85 -18.06 -12.65 -20.91
N GLN A 86 -16.90 -11.99 -21.05
CA GLN A 86 -15.86 -12.36 -22.02
C GLN A 86 -15.06 -13.60 -21.60
N VAL A 87 -15.19 -14.04 -20.33
CA VAL A 87 -14.59 -15.27 -19.82
C VAL A 87 -15.48 -16.47 -20.13
N LEU A 88 -16.80 -16.26 -20.15
CA LEU A 88 -17.81 -17.31 -20.36
C LEU A 88 -17.95 -17.75 -21.83
N TYR A 89 -17.61 -16.88 -22.78
CA TYR A 89 -17.69 -17.12 -24.22
C TYR A 89 -16.33 -16.91 -24.88
#